data_AF-T1JVN9-F1
#
_entry.id   AF-T1JVN9-F1
#
_cell.length_a   1.000
_cell.length_b   1.000
_cell.length_c   1.000
_cell.angle_alpha   90.00
_cell.angle_beta   90.00
_cell.angle_gamma   90.00
#
_symmetry.space_group_name_H-M   'P 1'
#
loop_
_entity.id
_entity.type
_entity.pdbx_description
1 polymer ?
#
loop_
_entity_poly.entity_id
_entity_poly.type
_entity_poly.pdbx_seq_one_letter_code
_entity_poly.pdbx_strand_id
1 'polypeptide(L)'
;MQGISLTENDIDPLTGSLMANKSPDLLRLEQMMIEEKLSKLTCDQMKGLSKGQMQLCHLYKDHMPHIGKGARLGITECQWQFKNSRWNCSIDDSTVFGSILTKASREAAFAHAISTAGVVHSIARACRDGQLPNCGCSKASRPRNLKKDWLWGGCGDNIDYGYKFSETFIDLKEKEKSSLKSLKDKGRRLMNLHNNEVGRRAVIRKTRVTCKCHGVSGSCSLITCWQQLSSFREND
;
A
#
# COMPACT_ATOMS: atom_id res chain seq x y z
N MET A 1 -37.77 -16.80 15.33
CA MET A 1 -37.06 -15.50 15.42
C MET A 1 -35.97 -15.64 16.48
N GLN A 2 -34.72 -15.88 16.08
CA GLN A 2 -33.59 -15.78 17.00
C GLN A 2 -33.11 -14.33 16.97
N GLY A 3 -33.25 -13.63 18.08
CA GLY A 3 -32.81 -12.25 18.24
C GLY A 3 -31.28 -12.19 18.24
N ILE A 4 -30.72 -11.33 17.40
CA ILE A 4 -29.30 -10.98 17.45
C ILE A 4 -29.11 -10.13 18.71
N SER A 5 -28.35 -10.64 19.67
CA SER A 5 -27.95 -9.88 20.86
C SER A 5 -26.89 -8.86 20.45
N LEU A 6 -27.30 -7.61 20.22
CA LEU A 6 -26.40 -6.49 20.01
C LEU A 6 -25.78 -6.07 21.34
N THR A 7 -24.47 -5.86 21.38
CA THR A 7 -23.76 -5.37 22.57
C THR A 7 -23.58 -3.85 22.45
N GLU A 8 -23.39 -3.15 23.58
CA GLU A 8 -23.14 -1.70 23.65
C GLU A 8 -21.92 -1.22 22.84
N ASN A 9 -21.07 -2.15 22.36
CA ASN A 9 -19.91 -1.87 21.52
C ASN A 9 -20.22 -1.82 20.01
N ASP A 10 -21.45 -2.15 19.59
CA ASP A 10 -21.85 -2.23 18.18
C ASP A 10 -22.43 -0.91 17.63
N ILE A 11 -22.48 0.14 18.46
CA ILE A 11 -23.11 1.42 18.19
C ILE A 11 -22.06 2.53 18.18
N ASP A 12 -22.01 3.30 17.09
CA ASP A 12 -21.15 4.49 16.98
C ASP A 12 -21.51 5.52 18.08
N PRO A 13 -20.58 5.90 18.98
CA PRO A 13 -20.88 6.80 20.09
C PRO A 13 -21.16 8.26 19.66
N LEU A 14 -20.93 8.62 18.40
CA LEU A 14 -21.24 9.94 17.85
C LEU A 14 -22.55 9.95 17.06
N THR A 15 -22.95 8.83 16.46
CA THR A 15 -24.07 8.79 15.50
C THR A 15 -25.19 7.81 15.88
N GLY A 16 -25.00 6.98 16.90
CA GLY A 16 -26.00 6.01 17.35
C GLY A 16 -26.30 4.90 16.34
N SER A 17 -25.51 4.78 15.26
CA SER A 17 -25.74 3.82 14.19
C SER A 17 -24.96 2.51 14.40
N LEU A 18 -25.55 1.40 13.96
CA LEU A 18 -24.91 0.09 13.95
C LEU A 18 -23.65 0.11 13.06
N MET A 19 -22.50 -0.24 13.65
CA MET A 19 -21.19 -0.28 12.96
C MET A 19 -21.11 -1.35 11.84
N ALA A 20 -22.07 -2.27 11.78
CA ALA A 20 -22.17 -3.33 10.79
C ALA A 20 -23.12 -2.95 9.64
N ASN A 21 -22.69 -2.05 8.76
CA ASN A 21 -23.08 -1.91 7.33
C ASN A 21 -22.96 -0.45 6.86
N LYS A 22 -21.72 0.06 6.73
CA LYS A 22 -21.50 1.30 5.97
C LYS A 22 -21.65 0.99 4.48
N SER A 23 -22.48 1.77 3.78
CA SER A 23 -22.61 1.71 2.31
C SER A 23 -21.23 1.90 1.65
N PRO A 24 -20.94 1.26 0.49
CA PRO A 24 -19.71 1.50 -0.27
C PRO A 24 -19.43 2.97 -0.54
N ASP A 25 -20.48 3.78 -0.74
CA ASP A 25 -20.36 5.23 -0.93
C ASP A 25 -19.95 5.94 0.36
N LEU A 26 -20.45 5.49 1.52
CA LEU A 26 -20.09 6.07 2.82
C LEU A 26 -18.65 5.71 3.21
N LEU A 27 -18.23 4.46 2.94
CA LEU A 27 -16.83 4.03 3.09
C LEU A 27 -15.90 4.84 2.18
N ARG A 28 -16.34 5.11 0.94
CA ARG A 28 -15.59 5.94 -0.01
C ARG A 28 -15.49 7.39 0.46
N LEU A 29 -16.57 7.97 1.00
CA LEU A 29 -16.58 9.31 1.56
C LEU A 29 -15.66 9.41 2.79
N GLU A 30 -15.72 8.46 3.72
CA GLU A 30 -14.79 8.41 4.86
C GLU A 30 -13.33 8.31 4.39
N GLN A 31 -13.06 7.46 3.40
CA GLN A 31 -11.73 7.32 2.82
C GLN A 31 -11.25 8.64 2.18
N MET A 32 -12.13 9.35 1.47
CA MET A 32 -11.83 10.68 0.89
C MET A 32 -11.56 11.72 1.98
N MET A 33 -12.36 11.77 3.05
CA MET A 33 -12.15 12.71 4.16
C MET A 33 -10.85 12.44 4.94
N ILE A 34 -10.48 11.16 5.07
CA ILE A 34 -9.22 10.77 5.70
C ILE A 34 -8.02 11.08 4.78
N GLU A 35 -8.16 10.91 3.46
CA GLU A 35 -7.15 11.31 2.46
C GLU A 35 -6.92 12.83 2.49
N GLU A 36 -7.99 13.63 2.61
CA GLU A 36 -7.91 15.09 2.74
C GLU A 36 -7.31 15.53 4.08
N LYS A 37 -7.67 14.89 5.20
CA LYS A 37 -7.03 15.16 6.49
C LYS A 37 -5.54 14.83 6.47
N LEU A 38 -5.15 13.73 5.83
CA LEU A 38 -3.75 13.33 5.73
C LEU A 38 -2.94 14.24 4.79
N SER A 39 -3.55 14.77 3.73
CA SER A 39 -2.88 15.72 2.83
C SER A 39 -2.65 17.10 3.45
N LYS A 40 -3.43 17.45 4.48
CA LYS A 40 -3.28 18.70 5.25
C LYS A 40 -2.30 18.61 6.42
N LEU A 41 -1.93 17.41 6.87
CA LEU A 41 -0.96 17.23 7.95
C LEU A 41 0.43 17.69 7.48
N THR A 42 1.11 18.47 8.32
CA THR A 42 2.52 18.79 8.11
C THR A 42 3.39 17.59 8.50
N CYS A 43 4.61 17.53 7.94
CA CYS A 43 5.57 16.49 8.29
C CYS A 43 5.78 16.38 9.80
N ASP A 44 5.88 17.51 10.49
CA ASP A 44 6.09 17.59 11.94
C ASP A 44 4.93 17.01 12.76
N GLN A 45 3.72 16.98 12.20
CA GLN A 45 2.54 16.40 12.85
C GLN A 45 2.44 14.89 12.66
N MET A 46 3.21 14.30 11.73
CA MET A 46 3.20 12.87 11.46
C MET A 46 4.03 12.11 12.50
N LYS A 47 3.32 11.46 13.43
CA LYS A 47 3.92 10.59 14.43
C LYS A 47 4.50 9.32 13.80
N GLY A 48 5.68 8.91 14.27
CA GLY A 48 6.32 7.64 13.92
C GLY A 48 7.42 7.70 12.85
N LEU A 49 7.59 8.84 12.15
CA LEU A 49 8.68 9.05 11.20
C LEU A 49 10.04 9.10 11.92
N SER A 50 11.06 8.50 11.32
CA SER A 50 12.46 8.69 11.73
C SER A 50 12.99 10.06 11.28
N LYS A 51 14.18 10.46 11.75
CA LYS A 51 14.78 11.77 11.39
C LYS A 51 14.97 11.91 9.88
N GLY A 52 15.51 10.88 9.22
CA GLY A 52 15.67 10.86 7.78
C GLY A 52 14.34 10.77 7.03
N GLN A 53 13.36 10.02 7.56
CA GLN A 53 12.02 10.00 6.95
C GLN A 53 11.33 11.37 7.03
N MET A 54 11.59 12.15 8.09
CA MET A 54 11.13 13.53 8.20
C MET A 54 11.75 14.42 7.10
N GLN A 55 13.05 14.29 6.86
CA GLN A 55 13.72 15.01 5.76
C GLN A 55 13.13 14.64 4.39
N LEU A 56 12.92 13.33 4.15
CA LEU A 56 12.27 12.87 2.93
C LEU A 56 10.82 13.36 2.82
N CYS A 57 10.09 13.47 3.92
CA CYS A 57 8.74 14.02 3.93
C CYS A 57 8.71 15.47 3.43
N HIS A 58 9.65 16.30 3.88
CA HIS A 58 9.74 17.69 3.41
C HIS A 58 10.12 17.76 1.92
N LEU A 59 10.98 16.86 1.45
CA LEU A 59 11.40 16.80 0.05
C LEU A 59 10.32 16.25 -0.89
N TYR A 60 9.58 15.24 -0.44
CA TYR A 60 8.57 14.50 -1.20
C TYR A 60 7.18 14.67 -0.58
N LYS A 61 6.79 15.91 -0.29
CA LYS A 61 5.53 16.23 0.39
C LYS A 61 4.30 15.73 -0.36
N ASP A 62 4.35 15.82 -1.68
CA ASP A 62 3.39 15.28 -2.65
C ASP A 62 3.22 13.74 -2.56
N HIS A 63 4.24 13.01 -2.10
CA HIS A 63 4.19 11.56 -1.95
C HIS A 63 3.47 11.14 -0.67
N MET A 64 3.52 11.95 0.38
CA MET A 64 3.05 11.57 1.72
C MET A 64 1.59 11.09 1.78
N PRO A 65 0.62 11.71 1.10
CA PRO A 65 -0.76 11.19 1.04
C PRO A 65 -0.82 9.78 0.46
N HIS A 66 -0.04 9.51 -0.59
CA HIS A 66 0.01 8.21 -1.25
C HIS A 66 0.76 7.15 -0.44
N ILE A 67 1.80 7.54 0.32
CA ILE A 67 2.47 6.64 1.26
C ILE A 67 1.48 6.24 2.36
N GLY A 68 0.77 7.19 2.97
CA GLY A 68 -0.18 6.87 4.03
C GLY A 68 -1.39 6.08 3.51
N LYS A 69 -1.87 6.35 2.29
CA LYS A 69 -2.86 5.50 1.60
C LYS A 69 -2.35 4.07 1.43
N GLY A 70 -1.10 3.90 0.99
CA GLY A 70 -0.48 2.59 0.83
C GLY A 70 -0.25 1.86 2.15
N ALA A 71 0.15 2.56 3.20
CA ALA A 71 0.30 2.00 4.54
C ALA A 71 -1.04 1.49 5.08
N ARG A 72 -2.11 2.28 4.95
CA ARG A 72 -3.48 1.86 5.31
C ARG A 72 -3.93 0.65 4.50
N LEU A 73 -3.70 0.67 3.18
CA LEU A 73 -4.02 -0.47 2.32
C LEU A 73 -3.35 -1.76 2.81
N GLY A 74 -2.08 -1.70 3.22
CA GLY A 74 -1.37 -2.83 3.81
C GLY A 74 -1.94 -3.28 5.16
N ILE A 75 -2.28 -2.34 6.05
CA ILE A 75 -2.87 -2.63 7.37
C ILE A 75 -4.25 -3.29 7.21
N THR A 76 -5.14 -2.71 6.41
CA THR A 76 -6.49 -3.25 6.18
C THR A 76 -6.43 -4.65 5.57
N GLU A 77 -5.49 -4.90 4.65
CA GLU A 77 -5.30 -6.23 4.10
C GLU A 77 -4.74 -7.20 5.14
N CYS A 78 -3.79 -6.76 5.97
CA CYS A 78 -3.27 -7.56 7.08
C CYS A 78 -4.37 -7.98 8.05
N GLN A 79 -5.22 -7.03 8.48
CA GLN A 79 -6.37 -7.30 9.33
C GLN A 79 -7.34 -8.28 8.68
N TRP A 80 -7.58 -8.15 7.36
CA TRP A 80 -8.43 -9.08 6.64
C TRP A 80 -7.85 -10.50 6.60
N GLN A 81 -6.55 -10.63 6.29
CA GLN A 81 -5.86 -11.94 6.20
C GLN A 81 -5.85 -12.66 7.55
N PHE A 82 -5.78 -11.90 8.64
CA PHE A 82 -5.69 -12.41 10.00
C PHE A 82 -7.00 -12.31 10.80
N LYS A 83 -8.14 -12.00 10.17
CA LYS A 83 -9.43 -11.77 10.85
C LYS A 83 -9.91 -12.92 11.75
N ASN A 84 -9.53 -14.16 11.42
CA ASN A 84 -9.88 -15.37 12.16
C ASN A 84 -8.71 -15.93 13.00
N SER A 85 -7.62 -15.17 13.12
CA SER A 85 -6.43 -15.56 13.87
C SER A 85 -6.45 -14.94 15.28
N ARG A 86 -5.72 -15.56 16.23
CA ARG A 86 -5.56 -15.02 17.60
C ARG A 86 -4.90 -13.63 17.61
N TRP A 87 -3.97 -13.42 16.68
CA TRP A 87 -3.46 -12.10 16.35
C TRP A 87 -4.13 -11.65 15.06
N ASN A 88 -4.91 -10.57 15.13
CA ASN A 88 -5.79 -10.07 14.07
C ASN A 88 -5.20 -8.84 13.34
N CYS A 89 -3.89 -8.62 13.47
CA CYS A 89 -3.22 -7.43 12.93
C CYS A 89 -3.79 -6.08 13.42
N SER A 90 -4.32 -6.01 14.64
CA SER A 90 -4.61 -4.74 15.33
C SER A 90 -3.31 -3.98 15.60
N ILE A 91 -2.86 -3.22 14.60
CA ILE A 91 -1.82 -2.21 14.73
C ILE A 91 -2.53 -0.93 15.19
N ASP A 92 -1.99 -0.22 16.18
CA ASP A 92 -2.55 1.06 16.61
C ASP A 92 -2.54 2.05 15.42
N ASP A 93 -3.74 2.35 14.91
CA ASP A 93 -4.00 3.21 13.75
C ASP A 93 -3.47 4.64 13.94
N SER A 94 -3.07 5.01 15.17
CA SER A 94 -2.49 6.32 15.48
C SER A 94 -1.15 6.57 14.76
N THR A 95 -0.42 5.54 14.30
CA THR A 95 0.86 5.69 13.59
C THR A 95 1.05 4.72 12.41
N VAL A 96 0.51 5.07 11.23
CA VAL A 96 0.80 4.31 9.97
C VAL A 96 2.30 4.28 9.59
N PHE A 97 3.11 5.17 10.19
CA PHE A 97 4.56 5.23 10.02
C PHE A 97 5.34 4.68 11.23
N GLY A 98 4.65 4.13 12.23
CA GLY A 98 5.20 3.64 13.50
C GLY A 98 6.09 2.40 13.36
N SER A 99 6.55 1.85 14.50
CA SER A 99 7.21 0.55 14.48
C SER A 99 6.12 -0.52 14.44
N ILE A 100 6.09 -1.32 13.37
CA ILE A 100 4.99 -2.27 13.10
C ILE A 100 4.85 -3.30 14.23
N LEU A 101 5.94 -3.92 14.68
CA LEU A 101 5.98 -4.79 15.87
C LEU A 101 7.37 -4.75 16.51
N THR A 102 7.46 -4.87 17.85
CA THR A 102 8.75 -4.83 18.58
C THR A 102 9.40 -6.21 18.69
N LYS A 103 8.60 -7.29 18.65
CA LYS A 103 9.04 -8.68 18.69
C LYS A 103 9.25 -9.21 17.26
N ALA A 104 10.35 -9.91 17.03
CA ALA A 104 10.58 -10.62 15.77
C ALA A 104 9.72 -11.89 15.74
N SER A 105 8.71 -11.92 14.88
CA SER A 105 7.77 -13.05 14.72
C SER A 105 7.34 -13.21 13.26
N ARG A 106 6.63 -14.29 12.94
CA ARG A 106 6.08 -14.53 11.59
C ARG A 106 5.06 -13.47 11.20
N GLU A 107 4.27 -13.03 12.17
CA GLU A 107 3.28 -11.96 12.04
C GLU A 107 3.95 -10.62 11.73
N ALA A 108 5.07 -10.31 12.41
CA ALA A 108 5.87 -9.12 12.10
C ALA A 108 6.46 -9.19 10.69
N ALA A 109 6.94 -10.35 10.27
CA ALA A 109 7.46 -10.52 8.93
C ALA A 109 6.39 -10.26 7.85
N PHE A 110 5.18 -10.79 8.05
CA PHE A 110 4.06 -10.53 7.17
C PHE A 110 3.67 -9.05 7.16
N ALA A 111 3.56 -8.42 8.32
CA ALA A 111 3.16 -7.02 8.45
C ALA A 111 4.15 -6.08 7.75
N HIS A 112 5.46 -6.29 7.91
CA HIS A 112 6.49 -5.54 7.16
C HIS A 112 6.35 -5.69 5.64
N ALA A 113 6.14 -6.93 5.17
CA ALA A 113 6.00 -7.21 3.75
C ALA A 113 4.74 -6.57 3.16
N ILE A 114 3.57 -6.75 3.80
CA ILE A 114 2.30 -6.24 3.27
C ILE A 114 2.20 -4.71 3.36
N SER A 115 2.75 -4.08 4.40
CA SER A 115 2.83 -2.62 4.49
C SER A 115 3.72 -2.04 3.37
N THR A 116 4.87 -2.66 3.12
CA THR A 116 5.75 -2.25 2.01
C THR A 116 5.08 -2.44 0.65
N ALA A 117 4.41 -3.59 0.45
CA ALA A 117 3.65 -3.85 -0.76
C ALA A 117 2.55 -2.80 -0.99
N GLY A 118 1.84 -2.40 0.07
CA GLY A 118 0.82 -1.36 0.01
C GLY A 118 1.36 0.00 -0.45
N VAL A 119 2.52 0.42 0.07
CA VAL A 119 3.19 1.66 -0.36
C VAL A 119 3.61 1.60 -1.83
N VAL A 120 4.26 0.52 -2.27
CA VAL A 120 4.65 0.35 -3.69
C VAL A 120 3.41 0.42 -4.59
N HIS A 121 2.34 -0.28 -4.21
CA HIS A 121 1.10 -0.35 -4.99
C HIS A 121 0.44 1.03 -5.13
N SER A 122 0.35 1.77 -4.03
CA SER A 122 -0.24 3.11 -4.00
C SER A 122 0.58 4.13 -4.83
N ILE A 123 1.90 4.17 -4.65
CA ILE A 123 2.78 5.10 -5.36
C ILE A 123 2.83 4.80 -6.86
N ALA A 124 2.94 3.53 -7.24
CA ALA A 124 2.97 3.14 -8.65
C ALA A 124 1.70 3.52 -9.41
N ARG A 125 0.53 3.44 -8.76
CA ARG A 125 -0.76 3.91 -9.31
C ARG A 125 -0.85 5.43 -9.37
N ALA A 126 -0.41 6.13 -8.32
CA ALA A 126 -0.37 7.60 -8.32
C ALA A 126 0.47 8.15 -9.48
N CYS A 127 1.59 7.50 -9.80
CA CYS A 127 2.39 7.83 -10.99
C CYS A 127 1.65 7.62 -12.31
N ARG A 128 0.92 6.50 -12.45
CA ARG A 128 0.10 6.23 -13.65
C ARG A 128 -1.00 7.27 -13.81
N ASP A 129 -1.64 7.64 -12.71
CA ASP A 129 -2.77 8.56 -12.70
C ASP A 129 -2.35 10.04 -12.81
N GLY A 130 -1.04 10.33 -12.91
CA GLY A 130 -0.50 11.68 -13.03
C GLY A 130 -0.64 12.52 -11.75
N GLN A 131 -0.82 11.87 -10.59
CA GLN A 131 -0.99 12.53 -9.30
C GLN A 131 0.34 12.96 -8.67
N LEU A 132 1.45 12.44 -9.19
CA LEU A 132 2.81 12.76 -8.74
C LEU A 132 3.60 13.44 -9.88
N PRO A 133 4.18 14.63 -9.66
CA PRO A 133 4.86 15.41 -10.70
C PRO A 133 6.18 14.79 -11.18
N ASN A 134 6.85 14.01 -10.34
CA ASN A 134 8.21 13.50 -10.60
C ASN A 134 8.24 12.07 -11.17
N CYS A 135 7.09 11.53 -11.56
CA CYS A 135 6.97 10.25 -12.24
C CYS A 135 5.85 10.28 -13.28
N GLY A 136 5.76 9.21 -14.08
CA GLY A 136 4.70 9.04 -15.06
C GLY A 136 4.40 7.57 -15.27
N CYS A 137 3.84 7.22 -16.42
CA CYS A 137 3.49 5.85 -16.79
C CYS A 137 4.69 4.89 -16.74
N SER A 138 4.38 3.59 -16.59
CA SER A 138 5.36 2.51 -16.65
C SER A 138 6.22 2.57 -17.91
N LYS A 139 7.54 2.38 -17.74
CA LYS A 139 8.51 2.18 -18.83
C LYS A 139 8.88 0.69 -19.02
N ALA A 140 8.05 -0.22 -18.51
CA ALA A 140 8.32 -1.65 -18.61
C ALA A 140 8.41 -2.11 -20.06
N SER A 141 9.38 -2.97 -20.34
CA SER A 141 9.56 -3.56 -21.66
C SER A 141 8.40 -4.48 -22.04
N ARG A 142 8.15 -4.58 -23.34
CA ARG A 142 7.17 -5.51 -23.90
C ARG A 142 7.44 -6.95 -23.44
N PRO A 143 6.47 -7.66 -22.86
CA PRO A 143 6.60 -9.06 -22.50
C PRO A 143 6.84 -9.94 -23.74
N ARG A 144 7.77 -10.90 -23.64
CA ARG A 144 8.14 -11.80 -24.75
C ARG A 144 6.97 -12.68 -25.23
N ASN A 145 6.05 -13.00 -24.32
CA ASN A 145 4.87 -13.83 -24.59
C ASN A 145 3.65 -13.04 -25.10
N LEU A 146 3.76 -11.71 -25.30
CA LEU A 146 2.67 -10.91 -25.83
C LEU A 146 2.53 -11.12 -27.35
N LYS A 147 1.33 -11.49 -27.80
CA LYS A 147 1.01 -11.68 -29.24
C LYS A 147 1.54 -10.53 -30.08
N LYS A 148 2.29 -10.83 -31.14
CA LYS A 148 3.03 -9.84 -31.96
C LYS A 148 2.14 -8.70 -32.45
N ASP A 149 0.90 -9.01 -32.85
CA ASP A 149 -0.04 -8.05 -33.42
C ASP A 149 -0.71 -7.15 -32.37
N TRP A 150 -0.54 -7.45 -31.08
CA TRP A 150 -1.04 -6.60 -30.00
C TRP A 150 -0.01 -5.50 -29.73
N LEU A 151 -0.44 -4.25 -29.68
CA LEU A 151 0.43 -3.12 -29.39
C LEU A 151 0.81 -3.10 -27.90
N TRP A 152 2.08 -2.79 -27.60
CA TRP A 152 2.53 -2.53 -26.24
C TRP A 152 2.62 -1.02 -26.03
N GLY A 153 1.80 -0.48 -25.14
CA GLY A 153 1.67 0.96 -24.95
C GLY A 153 0.51 1.32 -24.04
N GLY A 154 0.12 2.59 -24.05
CA GLY A 154 -0.81 3.14 -23.05
C GLY A 154 -0.09 3.53 -21.75
N CYS A 155 -0.86 3.77 -20.69
CA CYS A 155 -0.31 4.20 -19.41
C CYS A 155 -0.46 3.11 -18.34
N GLY A 156 0.63 2.37 -18.08
CA GLY A 156 0.69 1.35 -17.05
C GLY A 156 1.18 1.85 -15.69
N ASP A 157 1.00 1.04 -14.65
CA ASP A 157 1.46 1.34 -13.28
C ASP A 157 2.99 1.37 -13.19
N ASN A 158 3.56 2.45 -12.63
CA ASN A 158 5.02 2.63 -12.58
C ASN A 158 5.64 1.91 -11.36
N ILE A 159 5.71 0.59 -11.45
CA ILE A 159 6.18 -0.28 -10.36
C ILE A 159 7.66 -0.03 -10.04
N ASP A 160 8.50 0.27 -11.03
CA ASP A 160 9.92 0.57 -10.82
C ASP A 160 10.10 1.80 -9.93
N TYR A 161 9.32 2.86 -10.18
CA TYR A 161 9.32 4.05 -9.33
C TYR A 161 8.83 3.73 -7.92
N GLY A 162 7.68 3.05 -7.78
CA GLY A 162 7.14 2.65 -6.48
C GLY A 162 8.12 1.78 -5.67
N TYR A 163 8.82 0.86 -6.34
CA TYR A 163 9.86 0.03 -5.73
C TYR A 163 10.99 0.89 -5.16
N LYS A 164 11.61 1.74 -5.99
CA LYS A 164 12.77 2.57 -5.61
C LYS A 164 12.42 3.57 -4.51
N PHE A 165 11.25 4.18 -4.61
CA PHE A 165 10.76 5.10 -3.61
C PHE A 165 10.54 4.39 -2.26
N SER A 166 9.89 3.23 -2.26
CA SER A 166 9.67 2.46 -1.03
C SER A 166 10.96 1.99 -0.37
N GLU A 167 11.97 1.59 -1.16
CA GLU A 167 13.31 1.27 -0.65
C GLU A 167 13.98 2.49 -0.01
N THR A 168 13.84 3.66 -0.63
CA THR A 168 14.41 4.90 -0.10
C THR A 168 13.73 5.33 1.18
N PHE A 169 12.40 5.26 1.25
CA PHE A 169 11.61 5.80 2.37
C PHE A 169 11.45 4.81 3.53
N ILE A 170 11.07 3.55 3.27
CA ILE A 170 10.73 2.58 4.32
C ILE A 170 12.00 2.04 4.98
N ASP A 171 13.01 1.68 4.17
CA ASP A 171 14.23 1.06 4.71
C ASP A 171 15.11 2.08 5.45
N LEU A 172 14.90 3.38 5.26
CA LEU A 172 15.64 4.45 5.94
C LEU A 172 15.56 4.33 7.46
N LYS A 173 14.35 4.06 7.99
CA LYS A 173 14.15 3.87 9.43
C LYS A 173 14.95 2.71 10.00
N GLU A 174 15.11 1.63 9.24
CA GLU A 174 15.92 0.48 9.65
C GLU A 174 17.43 0.75 9.48
N LYS A 175 17.83 1.54 8.48
CA LYS A 175 19.22 1.95 8.24
C LYS A 175 19.75 2.96 9.27
N GLU A 176 18.91 3.88 9.74
CA GLU A 176 19.26 4.91 10.73
C GLU A 176 19.47 4.38 12.15
N LYS A 177 19.00 3.16 12.45
CA LYS A 177 19.29 2.45 13.70
C LYS A 177 20.76 1.96 13.68
N SER A 178 21.72 2.87 13.59
CA SER A 178 23.16 2.58 13.50
C SER A 178 23.82 2.33 14.86
N SER A 179 23.17 2.72 15.96
CA SER A 179 23.63 2.57 17.34
C SER A 179 23.14 1.28 18.04
N LEU A 180 22.83 0.24 17.26
CA LEU A 180 22.35 -1.05 17.78
C LEU A 180 23.47 -1.82 18.49
N LYS A 181 23.40 -1.83 19.83
CA LYS A 181 24.44 -2.39 20.71
C LYS A 181 24.46 -3.93 20.74
N SER A 182 23.38 -4.61 20.34
CA SER A 182 23.24 -6.06 20.42
C SER A 182 23.22 -6.75 19.04
N LEU A 183 23.80 -7.95 18.95
CA LEU A 183 23.69 -8.84 17.79
C LEU A 183 22.22 -9.13 17.42
N LYS A 184 21.35 -9.22 18.43
CA LYS A 184 19.91 -9.45 18.24
C LYS A 184 19.25 -8.32 17.48
N ASP A 185 19.65 -7.08 17.77
CA ASP A 185 19.11 -5.91 17.08
C ASP A 185 19.59 -5.82 15.64
N LYS A 186 20.86 -6.17 15.38
CA LYS A 186 21.39 -6.29 14.01
C LYS A 186 20.64 -7.35 13.21
N GLY A 187 20.38 -8.51 13.80
CA GLY A 187 19.57 -9.57 13.19
C GLY A 187 18.16 -9.12 12.86
N ARG A 188 17.49 -8.42 13.80
CA ARG A 188 16.15 -7.85 13.57
C ARG A 188 16.13 -6.82 12.44
N ARG A 189 17.13 -5.94 12.37
CA ARG A 189 17.25 -4.96 11.28
C ARG A 189 17.35 -5.67 9.92
N LEU A 190 18.21 -6.67 9.80
CA LEU A 190 18.37 -7.43 8.56
C LEU A 190 17.09 -8.18 8.18
N MET A 191 16.41 -8.76 9.15
CA MET A 191 15.10 -9.41 8.97
C MET A 191 14.07 -8.41 8.44
N ASN A 192 13.95 -7.22 9.04
CA ASN A 192 13.00 -6.20 8.60
C ASN A 192 13.28 -5.73 7.17
N LEU A 193 14.55 -5.49 6.81
CA LEU A 193 14.95 -5.14 5.44
C LEU A 193 14.60 -6.24 4.44
N HIS A 194 14.84 -7.51 4.82
CA HIS A 194 14.46 -8.65 4.00
C HIS A 194 12.94 -8.74 3.79
N ASN A 195 12.15 -8.56 4.86
CA ASN A 195 10.69 -8.62 4.77
C ASN A 195 10.12 -7.48 3.92
N ASN A 196 10.67 -6.27 4.02
CA ASN A 196 10.30 -5.16 3.15
C ASN A 196 10.58 -5.52 1.67
N GLU A 197 11.74 -6.09 1.38
CA GLU A 197 12.10 -6.55 0.04
C GLU A 197 11.16 -7.65 -0.49
N VAL A 198 10.78 -8.60 0.35
CA VAL A 198 9.77 -9.63 0.02
C VAL A 198 8.45 -8.96 -0.40
N GLY A 199 8.01 -7.94 0.33
CA GLY A 199 6.83 -7.13 -0.01
C GLY A 199 6.94 -6.47 -1.39
N ARG A 200 8.06 -5.81 -1.68
CA ARG A 200 8.33 -5.19 -2.99
C ARG A 200 8.29 -6.22 -4.13
N ARG A 201 8.92 -7.39 -3.93
CA ARG A 201 8.96 -8.47 -4.92
C ARG A 201 7.60 -9.11 -5.14
N ALA A 202 6.78 -9.23 -4.10
CA ALA A 202 5.42 -9.76 -4.21
C ALA A 202 4.58 -8.88 -5.16
N VAL A 203 4.68 -7.55 -5.05
CA VAL A 203 4.00 -6.62 -5.95
C VAL A 203 4.42 -6.84 -7.40
N ILE A 204 5.73 -6.92 -7.68
CA ILE A 204 6.26 -7.16 -9.04
C ILE A 204 5.73 -8.49 -9.62
N ARG A 205 5.78 -9.56 -8.82
CA ARG A 205 5.36 -10.91 -9.24
C ARG A 205 3.87 -10.99 -9.56
N LYS A 206 3.03 -10.16 -8.93
CA LYS A 206 1.58 -10.12 -9.13
C LYS A 206 1.15 -9.11 -10.21
N THR A 207 2.09 -8.51 -10.95
CA THR A 207 1.75 -7.66 -12.09
C THR A 207 1.22 -8.49 -13.26
N ARG A 208 0.30 -7.91 -14.03
CA ARG A 208 -0.30 -8.55 -15.19
C ARG A 208 -0.27 -7.65 -16.40
N VAL A 209 -0.41 -8.25 -17.56
CA VAL A 209 -0.69 -7.53 -18.81
C VAL A 209 -2.19 -7.31 -18.89
N THR A 210 -2.60 -6.05 -18.94
CA THR A 210 -3.99 -5.68 -19.21
C THR A 210 -4.06 -5.09 -20.61
N CYS A 211 -5.13 -5.42 -21.34
CA CYS A 211 -5.35 -4.99 -22.71
C CYS A 211 -6.70 -4.29 -22.87
N LYS A 212 -6.77 -3.36 -23.81
CA LYS A 212 -8.02 -2.73 -24.27
C LYS A 212 -8.21 -2.95 -25.76
N CYS A 213 -9.43 -3.29 -26.13
CA CYS A 213 -9.86 -3.38 -27.52
C CYS A 213 -10.27 -2.00 -28.04
N HIS A 214 -9.84 -1.71 -29.26
CA HIS A 214 -10.19 -0.55 -30.04
C HIS A 214 -10.78 -1.04 -31.37
N GLY A 215 -11.97 -0.57 -31.70
CA GLY A 215 -12.68 -0.95 -32.91
C GLY A 215 -14.12 -0.45 -32.90
N VAL A 216 -14.72 -0.34 -34.09
CA VAL A 216 -16.13 0.07 -34.24
C VAL A 216 -17.01 -0.92 -33.46
N SER A 217 -17.98 -0.39 -32.72
CA SER A 217 -18.93 -1.17 -31.92
C SER A 217 -18.29 -2.11 -30.88
N GLY A 218 -17.10 -1.78 -30.37
CA GLY A 218 -16.41 -2.58 -29.34
C GLY A 218 -15.66 -3.80 -29.89
N SER A 219 -15.46 -3.87 -31.21
CA SER A 219 -14.60 -4.89 -31.81
C SER A 219 -13.13 -4.75 -31.37
N CYS A 220 -12.38 -5.85 -31.44
CA CYS A 220 -10.97 -5.94 -31.08
C CYS A 220 -10.05 -5.94 -32.32
N SER A 221 -10.34 -5.12 -33.33
CA SER A 221 -9.50 -5.02 -34.53
C SER A 221 -8.12 -4.44 -34.23
N LEU A 222 -8.02 -3.60 -33.19
CA LEU A 222 -6.76 -3.13 -32.62
C LEU A 222 -6.76 -3.38 -31.11
N ILE A 223 -5.67 -3.92 -30.58
CA ILE A 223 -5.52 -4.19 -29.14
C ILE A 223 -4.27 -3.51 -28.64
N THR A 224 -4.40 -2.70 -27.58
CA THR A 224 -3.28 -2.07 -26.88
C THR A 224 -3.18 -2.63 -25.47
N CYS A 225 -1.99 -3.03 -25.05
CA CYS A 225 -1.74 -3.62 -23.73
C CYS A 225 -0.64 -2.88 -22.97
N TRP A 226 -0.76 -2.86 -21.64
CA TRP A 226 0.20 -2.27 -20.70
C TRP A 226 0.40 -3.16 -19.47
N GLN A 227 1.46 -2.88 -18.72
CA GLN A 227 1.67 -3.48 -17.40
C GLN A 227 0.75 -2.82 -16.38
N GLN A 228 0.02 -3.63 -15.62
CA GLN A 228 -0.88 -3.16 -14.58
C GLN A 228 -0.75 -3.99 -13.30
N LEU A 229 -0.90 -3.31 -12.16
CA LEU A 229 -1.07 -3.94 -10.86
C LEU A 229 -2.45 -4.59 -10.77
N SER A 230 -2.49 -5.81 -10.29
CA SER A 230 -3.74 -6.46 -9.85
C SER A 230 -4.41 -5.68 -8.72
N SER A 231 -5.66 -6.03 -8.42
CA SER A 231 -6.28 -5.62 -7.15
C SER A 231 -5.37 -6.04 -5.99
N PHE A 232 -5.32 -5.22 -4.94
CA PHE A 232 -4.41 -5.50 -3.82
C PHE A 232 -4.77 -6.82 -3.12
N ARG A 233 -6.07 -7.13 -3.08
CA ARG A 233 -6.60 -8.46 -2.80
C ARG A 233 -6.90 -9.17 -4.12
N GLU A 234 -6.34 -10.35 -4.30
CA GLU A 234 -6.73 -11.27 -5.36
C GLU A 234 -7.79 -12.20 -4.76
N ASN A 235 -8.97 -12.27 -5.38
CA ASN A 235 -9.95 -13.28 -5.02
C ASN A 235 -9.66 -14.46 -5.95
N ASP A 236 -9.16 -15.56 -5.38
CA ASP A 236 -9.11 -16.86 -6.07
C ASP A 236 -10.50 -17.51 -6.08
#